data_AF-A0A645BZP3-F1
#
_entry.id   AF-A0A645BZP3-F1
#
_cell.length_a   1.000
_cell.length_b   1.000
_cell.length_c   1.000
_cell.angle_alpha   90.00
_cell.angle_beta   90.00
_cell.angle_gamma   90.00
#
_symmetry.space_group_name_H-M   'P 1'
#
loop_
_entity.id
_entity.type
_entity.pdbx_description
1 polymer ?
#
loop_
_entity_poly.entity_id
_entity_poly.type
_entity_poly.pdbx_seq_one_letter_code
_entity_poly.pdbx_strand_id
1 'polypeptide(L)' 'MVVMSIGQGPNPLIKATTPNLGTNKRGNINADESGQTSMPGVFAGGDIVTGAATVISAMGAGKKAAKAIDELLSKK' A
#
# COMPACT_ATOMS: atom_id res chain seq x y z
N MET A 1 28.57 6.98 -19.21
CA MET A 1 27.14 6.91 -18.82
C MET A 1 27.00 5.81 -17.78
N VAL A 2 26.28 6.05 -16.68
CA VAL A 2 26.04 5.06 -15.61
C VAL A 2 24.54 4.96 -15.41
N VAL A 3 24.02 3.73 -15.30
CA VAL A 3 22.61 3.46 -15.01
C VAL A 3 22.55 2.63 -13.72
N MET A 4 21.86 3.16 -12.71
CA MET A 4 21.70 2.49 -11.42
C MET A 4 20.37 1.74 -11.38
N SER A 5 20.43 0.41 -11.26
CA SER A 5 19.26 -0.49 -11.26
C SER A 5 19.24 -1.41 -10.01
N ILE A 6 19.52 -0.85 -8.83
CA ILE A 6 19.62 -1.57 -7.55
C ILE A 6 18.29 -1.67 -6.78
N GLY A 7 17.17 -1.39 -7.45
CA GLY A 7 15.82 -1.38 -6.87
C GLY A 7 15.37 -0.01 -6.38
N GLN A 8 14.15 0.04 -5.86
CA GLN A 8 13.49 1.25 -5.39
C GLN A 8 12.85 1.03 -4.01
N GLY A 9 12.72 2.10 -3.25
CA GLY A 9 12.02 2.13 -1.96
C GLY A 9 10.73 2.96 -2.03
N PRO A 10 9.88 2.87 -0.99
CA PRO A 10 8.68 3.70 -0.86
C PRO A 10 9.05 5.18 -0.67
N ASN A 11 8.17 6.09 -1.13
CA ASN A 11 8.41 7.53 -1.02
C ASN A 11 8.39 7.98 0.47
N PRO A 12 9.50 8.52 1.00
CA PRO A 12 9.60 8.88 2.42
C PRO A 12 8.64 10.01 2.83
N LEU A 13 8.18 10.83 1.87
CA LEU A 13 7.24 11.92 2.17
C LEU A 13 5.93 11.41 2.75
N ILE A 14 5.38 10.30 2.23
CA ILE A 14 4.12 9.75 2.72
C ILE A 14 4.20 9.41 4.21
N LYS A 15 5.33 8.82 4.63
CA LYS A 15 5.58 8.53 6.05
C LYS A 15 5.74 9.80 6.88
N ALA A 16 6.40 10.83 6.33
CA ALA A 16 6.68 12.08 7.04
C ALA A 16 5.44 12.99 7.18
N THR A 17 4.57 13.03 6.16
CA THR A 17 3.42 13.94 6.11
C THR A 17 2.14 13.31 6.64
N THR A 18 2.08 11.98 6.77
CA THR A 18 0.87 11.24 7.15
C THR A 18 1.10 10.43 8.43
N PRO A 19 1.21 11.07 9.61
CA PRO A 19 1.63 10.41 10.85
C PRO A 19 0.66 9.32 11.34
N ASN A 20 -0.61 9.38 10.94
CA ASN A 20 -1.62 8.36 11.30
C ASN A 20 -1.57 7.11 10.40
N LEU A 21 -0.75 7.14 9.35
CA LEU A 21 -0.56 6.01 8.44
C LEU A 21 0.61 5.16 8.90
N GLY A 22 0.29 4.00 9.46
CA GLY A 22 1.26 3.04 9.97
C GLY A 22 2.14 2.52 8.84
N THR A 23 3.46 2.60 9.04
CA THR A 23 4.45 2.05 8.12
C THR A 23 5.42 1.12 8.84
N ASN A 24 5.99 0.16 8.11
CA ASN A 24 7.02 -0.72 8.65
C ASN A 24 8.40 -0.03 8.66
N LYS A 25 9.42 -0.73 9.17
CA LYS A 25 10.81 -0.23 9.24
C LYS A 25 11.38 0.19 7.88
N ARG A 26 10.89 -0.40 6.78
CA ARG A 26 11.31 -0.11 5.39
C ARG A 26 10.50 1.01 4.73
N GLY A 27 9.50 1.56 5.41
CA GLY A 27 8.64 2.64 4.92
C GLY A 27 7.41 2.18 4.11
N ASN A 28 7.18 0.88 3.98
CA ASN A 28 5.97 0.36 3.34
C ASN A 28 4.76 0.55 4.25
N ILE A 29 3.58 0.76 3.66
CA ILE A 29 2.32 0.91 4.39
C ILE A 29 1.90 -0.43 5.00
N ASN A 30 1.53 -0.41 6.27
CA ASN A 30 0.91 -1.55 6.91
C ASN A 30 -0.56 -1.61 6.49
N ALA A 31 -0.93 -2.68 5.79
CA ALA A 31 -2.29 -2.98 5.39
C ALA A 31 -2.61 -4.44 5.70
N ASP A 32 -3.88 -4.72 6.04
CA ASP A 32 -4.36 -6.08 6.28
C ASP A 32 -4.64 -6.83 4.96
N GLU A 33 -5.20 -8.04 5.05
CA GLU A 33 -5.51 -8.87 3.87
C GLU A 33 -6.56 -8.26 2.94
N SER A 34 -7.44 -7.40 3.47
CA SER A 34 -8.45 -6.65 2.70
C SER A 34 -7.85 -5.39 2.07
N GLY A 35 -6.63 -5.02 2.44
CA GLY A 35 -5.95 -3.81 2.04
C GLY A 35 -6.22 -2.63 2.97
N GLN A 36 -6.92 -2.81 4.09
CA GLN A 36 -7.24 -1.72 5.01
C GLN A 36 -6.01 -1.31 5.81
N THR A 37 -5.75 -0.01 5.87
CA THR A 37 -4.61 0.56 6.60
C THR A 37 -4.98 0.88 8.06
N SER A 38 -4.01 1.39 8.83
CA SER A 38 -4.28 1.92 10.18
C SER A 38 -5.27 3.10 10.20
N MET A 39 -5.51 3.75 9.05
CA MET A 39 -6.47 4.84 8.93
C MET A 39 -7.82 4.30 8.41
N PRO A 40 -8.92 4.46 9.17
CA PRO A 40 -10.24 4.03 8.71
C PRO A 40 -10.63 4.68 7.38
N GLY A 41 -11.11 3.88 6.43
CA GLY A 41 -11.48 4.33 5.08
C GLY A 41 -10.30 4.54 4.12
N VAL A 42 -9.06 4.30 4.55
CA VAL A 42 -7.86 4.35 3.70
C VAL A 42 -7.35 2.94 3.46
N PHE A 43 -7.13 2.62 2.18
CA PHE A 43 -6.69 1.30 1.71
C PHE A 43 -5.38 1.39 0.93
N ALA A 44 -4.58 0.32 0.94
CA ALA A 44 -3.33 0.21 0.22
C ALA A 44 -3.12 -1.22 -0.34
N GLY A 45 -2.40 -1.33 -1.46
CA GLY A 45 -2.10 -2.60 -2.10
C GLY A 45 -0.93 -2.50 -3.09
N GLY A 46 -0.36 -3.65 -3.46
CA GLY A 46 0.80 -3.73 -4.34
C GLY A 46 2.13 -3.41 -3.65
N ASP A 47 3.10 -2.93 -4.42
CA ASP A 47 4.50 -2.74 -3.97
C ASP A 47 4.64 -1.83 -2.75
N ILE A 48 3.71 -0.88 -2.55
CA ILE A 48 3.72 -0.01 -1.37
C ILE A 48 3.45 -0.76 -0.06
N VAL A 49 2.87 -1.96 -0.12
CA VAL A 49 2.61 -2.84 1.02
C VAL A 49 3.68 -3.93 1.12
N THR A 50 3.92 -4.65 0.02
CA THR A 50 4.82 -5.82 0.00
C THR A 50 6.30 -5.49 -0.23
N GLY A 51 6.61 -4.29 -0.74
CA GLY A 51 7.85 -4.03 -1.46
C GLY A 51 7.79 -4.57 -2.89
N ALA A 52 8.84 -4.29 -3.68
CA ALA A 52 8.94 -4.66 -5.09
C ALA A 52 8.52 -6.12 -5.34
N ALA A 53 7.41 -6.29 -6.05
CA ALA A 53 6.80 -7.59 -6.33
C ALA A 53 6.44 -7.70 -7.82
N THR A 54 5.38 -8.45 -8.12
CA THR A 54 4.92 -8.68 -9.49
C THR A 54 3.64 -7.91 -9.78
N VAL A 55 3.41 -7.62 -11.05
CA VAL A 55 2.17 -6.97 -11.52
C VAL A 55 0.93 -7.76 -11.12
N ILE A 56 0.97 -9.10 -11.20
CA ILE A 56 -0.20 -9.92 -10.85
C ILE A 56 -0.54 -9.83 -9.36
N SER A 57 0.46 -9.75 -8.48
CA SER A 57 0.25 -9.54 -7.04
C SER A 57 -0.34 -8.17 -6.75
N ALA A 58 0.15 -7.12 -7.42
CA ALA A 58 -0.39 -5.76 -7.29
C ALA A 58 -1.85 -5.67 -7.77
N MET A 59 -2.17 -6.29 -8.91
CA MET A 59 -3.54 -6.37 -9.44
C MET A 59 -4.46 -7.14 -8.49
N GLY A 60 -4.00 -8.25 -7.92
CA GLY A 60 -4.75 -9.02 -6.92
C GLY A 60 -5.05 -8.21 -5.66
N ALA A 61 -4.06 -7.50 -5.13
CA ALA A 61 -4.23 -6.61 -3.99
C ALA A 61 -5.22 -5.46 -4.29
N GLY A 62 -5.13 -4.87 -5.49
CA GLY A 62 -6.06 -3.83 -5.93
C GLY A 62 -7.51 -4.31 -6.00
N LYS A 63 -7.77 -5.53 -6.51
CA LYS A 63 -9.11 -6.12 -6.52
C LYS A 63 -9.67 -6.36 -5.12
N LYS A 64 -8.83 -6.83 -4.18
CA LYS A 64 -9.24 -7.03 -2.78
C LYS A 64 -9.60 -5.71 -2.11
N ALA A 65 -8.75 -4.69 -2.26
CA ALA A 65 -8.98 -3.35 -1.73
C ALA A 65 -10.26 -2.72 -2.32
N ALA A 66 -10.48 -2.85 -3.63
CA ALA A 66 -11.70 -2.35 -4.27
C ALA A 66 -12.97 -3.00 -3.70
N LYS A 67 -12.95 -4.32 -3.48
CA LYS A 67 -14.06 -5.04 -2.84
C LYS A 67 -14.30 -4.55 -1.41
N ALA A 68 -13.24 -4.36 -0.62
CA ALA A 68 -13.35 -3.87 0.75
C ALA A 68 -13.88 -2.42 0.83
N ILE A 69 -13.48 -1.56 -0.12
CA ILE A 69 -14.00 -0.20 -0.27
C ILE A 69 -15.50 -0.24 -0.60
N ASP A 70 -15.90 -1.08 -1.56
CA ASP A 70 -17.30 -1.23 -1.96
C ASP A 70 -18.18 -1.70 -0.80
N GLU A 71 -17.71 -2.70 -0.03
CA GLU A 71 -18.39 -3.17 1.17
C GLU A 71 -18.49 -2.08 2.26
N LEU A 72 -17.46 -1.26 2.44
CA LEU A 72 -17.46 -0.15 3.40
C LEU A 72 -18.47 0.93 3.01
N LEU A 73 -18.56 1.27 1.71
CA LEU A 73 -19.44 2.31 1.21
C LEU A 73 -20.90 1.85 1.11
N SER A 74 -21.13 0.57 0.77
CA SER A 74 -22.48 0.01 0.64
C SER A 74 -23.18 -0.25 1.99
N LYS A 75 -22.41 -0.31 3.09
CA LYS A 75 -22.94 -0.48 4.46
C LYS A 75 -23.23 0.85 5.18
N LYS A 76 -23.00 1.98 4.53
CA LYS A 76 -23.33 3.32 5.03
C LYS A 76 -24.67 3.78 4.52
#